data_AF-A0A835LR96-F1
#
_entry.id   AF-A0A835LR96-F1
#
_cell.length_a   1.000
_cell.length_b   1.000
_cell.length_c   1.000
_cell.angle_alpha   90.00
_cell.angle_beta   90.00
_cell.angle_gamma   90.00
#
_symmetry.space_group_name_H-M   'P 1'
#
loop_
_entity.id
_entity.type
_entity.pdbx_description
1 polymer ?
#
loop_
_entity_poly.entity_id
_entity_poly.type
_entity_poly.pdbx_seq_one_letter_code
_entity_poly.pdbx_strand_id
1 'polypeptide(L)'
;MVHFGDTLSDLKAQEEALVLFANRYDGLLTTVLHPSNVFGPGDVKLVPFLLRAAKSGLAKFIVGTGENVCDFTYVDNVAHAHVCAEEALRSRTAFVTGKAFFITNLDPMKLWDFVSLIRRPRFKVPAKLFLFVAVLPNWLHEKLEQRDAHSVLTPIVHQLL
;
A
#
# COMPACT_ATOMS: atom_id res chain seq x y z
N MET A 1 3.65 -19.20 10.04
CA MET A 1 2.55 -18.37 9.53
C MET A 1 2.95 -16.92 9.76
N VAL A 2 3.28 -16.20 8.69
CA VAL A 2 3.68 -14.78 8.79
C VAL A 2 2.41 -13.99 9.06
N HIS A 3 2.32 -13.32 10.21
CA HIS A 3 1.20 -12.44 10.52
C HIS A 3 1.50 -11.06 9.90
N PHE A 4 0.74 -10.66 8.88
CA PHE A 4 0.79 -9.28 8.39
C PHE A 4 -0.16 -8.40 9.22
N GLY A 5 0.19 -7.13 9.39
CA GLY A 5 -0.54 -6.20 10.27
C GLY A 5 -1.85 -5.68 9.67
N ASP A 6 -2.12 -5.98 8.39
CA ASP A 6 -3.25 -5.52 7.60
C ASP A 6 -3.77 -6.63 6.67
N THR A 7 -5.10 -6.76 6.59
CA THR A 7 -5.79 -7.83 5.83
C THR A 7 -5.42 -7.86 4.35
N LEU A 8 -5.08 -6.70 3.77
CA LEU A 8 -4.66 -6.61 2.38
C LEU A 8 -3.30 -7.29 2.14
N SER A 9 -2.34 -7.12 3.06
CA SER A 9 -1.03 -7.75 2.92
C SER A 9 -1.13 -9.27 3.12
N ASP A 10 -1.97 -9.72 4.06
CA ASP A 10 -2.28 -11.15 4.22
C ASP A 10 -2.84 -11.75 2.92
N LEU A 11 -3.84 -11.08 2.31
CA LEU A 11 -4.43 -11.54 1.05
C LEU A 11 -3.40 -11.61 -0.09
N LYS A 12 -2.58 -10.57 -0.24
CA LYS A 12 -1.51 -10.55 -1.27
C LYS A 12 -0.49 -11.68 -1.07
N ALA A 13 -0.11 -11.96 0.18
CA ALA A 13 0.81 -13.04 0.49
C ALA A 13 0.21 -14.42 0.18
N GLN A 14 -1.09 -14.60 0.41
CA GLN A 14 -1.81 -15.82 0.04
C GLN A 14 -1.91 -15.98 -1.48
N GLU A 15 -2.23 -14.92 -2.21
CA GLU A 15 -2.25 -14.92 -3.68
C GLU A 15 -0.90 -15.33 -4.27
N GLU A 16 0.20 -14.75 -3.76
CA GLU A 16 1.55 -15.11 -4.15
C GLU A 16 1.84 -16.60 -3.88
N ALA A 17 1.51 -17.09 -2.69
CA ALA A 17 1.73 -18.49 -2.32
C ALA A 17 0.97 -19.44 -3.27
N LEU A 18 -0.26 -19.09 -3.66
CA LEU A 18 -1.05 -19.88 -4.61
C LEU A 18 -0.44 -19.91 -6.02
N VAL A 19 0.03 -18.75 -6.52
CA VAL A 19 0.69 -18.67 -7.84
C VAL A 19 1.99 -19.48 -7.87
N LEU A 20 2.78 -19.42 -6.79
CA LEU A 20 4.01 -20.20 -6.68
C LEU A 20 3.73 -21.70 -6.50
N PHE A 21 2.67 -22.07 -5.79
CA PHE A 21 2.24 -23.45 -5.65
C PHE A 21 1.78 -24.06 -6.98
N ALA A 22 1.11 -23.27 -7.83
CA ALA A 22 0.69 -23.70 -9.17
C ALA A 22 1.86 -23.90 -10.17
N ASN A 23 3.09 -23.51 -9.80
CA ASN A 23 4.26 -23.70 -10.64
C ASN A 23 4.49 -25.19 -10.95
N ARG A 24 4.72 -25.51 -12.23
CA ARG A 24 4.89 -26.85 -12.82
C ARG A 24 3.63 -27.72 -12.82
N TYR A 25 2.52 -27.26 -12.27
CA TYR A 25 1.25 -27.96 -12.40
C TYR A 25 0.78 -27.89 -13.86
N ASP A 26 0.54 -29.04 -14.48
CA ASP A 26 0.16 -29.17 -15.89
C ASP A 26 1.08 -28.42 -16.89
N GLY A 27 2.37 -28.33 -16.55
CA GLY A 27 3.37 -27.64 -17.38
C GLY A 27 3.35 -26.10 -17.31
N LEU A 28 2.48 -25.50 -16.47
CA LEU A 28 2.47 -24.06 -16.21
C LEU A 28 3.77 -23.63 -15.53
N LEU A 29 4.40 -22.54 -15.99
CA LEU A 29 5.55 -21.94 -15.32
C LEU A 29 5.14 -20.59 -14.76
N THR A 30 5.46 -20.33 -13.50
CA THR A 30 5.08 -19.09 -12.83
C THR A 30 6.28 -18.38 -12.23
N THR A 31 6.16 -17.07 -12.07
CA THR A 31 7.06 -16.23 -11.27
C THR A 31 6.25 -15.06 -10.73
N VAL A 32 6.70 -14.47 -9.63
CA VAL A 32 6.02 -13.37 -8.97
C VAL A 32 6.93 -12.15 -8.97
N LEU A 33 6.39 -10.99 -9.35
CA LEU A 33 7.12 -9.72 -9.35
C LEU A 33 6.51 -8.79 -8.30
N HIS A 34 7.36 -8.26 -7.41
CA HIS A 34 7.01 -7.31 -6.36
C HIS A 34 7.63 -5.95 -6.67
N PRO A 35 6.95 -5.10 -7.45
CA PRO A 35 7.41 -3.73 -7.62
C PRO A 35 7.24 -2.95 -6.31
N SER A 36 8.19 -2.05 -6.05
CA SER A 36 8.10 -1.09 -4.95
C SER A 36 7.12 0.06 -5.30
N ASN A 37 7.29 1.26 -4.74
CA ASN A 37 6.39 2.38 -5.02
C ASN A 37 6.51 2.83 -6.47
N VAL A 38 5.61 2.32 -7.34
CA VAL A 38 5.64 2.61 -8.77
C VAL A 38 5.26 4.05 -9.06
N PHE A 39 6.04 4.73 -9.88
CA PHE A 39 5.76 6.09 -10.36
C PHE A 39 6.14 6.26 -11.84
N GLY A 40 5.54 7.25 -12.51
CA GLY A 40 5.86 7.60 -13.89
C GLY A 40 4.65 8.13 -14.67
N PRO A 41 4.80 8.33 -15.99
CA PRO A 41 3.70 8.70 -16.86
C PRO A 41 2.53 7.70 -16.74
N GLY A 42 1.30 8.23 -16.62
CA GLY A 42 0.10 7.39 -16.44
C GLY A 42 -0.14 6.88 -15.02
N ASP A 43 0.69 7.26 -14.03
CA ASP A 43 0.43 6.91 -12.63
C ASP A 43 -0.90 7.52 -12.14
N VAL A 44 -1.80 6.65 -11.69
CA VAL A 44 -3.12 6.99 -11.14
C VAL A 44 -3.19 6.93 -9.61
N LYS A 45 -2.13 6.42 -8.96
CA LYS A 45 -2.09 6.13 -7.53
C LYS A 45 -1.17 7.10 -6.78
N LEU A 46 0.15 6.99 -6.96
CA LEU A 46 1.13 7.59 -6.06
C LEU A 46 1.24 9.10 -6.26
N VAL A 47 1.63 9.55 -7.45
CA VAL A 47 1.79 10.97 -7.78
C VAL A 47 0.48 11.74 -7.61
N PRO A 48 -0.69 11.25 -8.08
CA PRO A 48 -1.96 11.92 -7.82
C PRO A 48 -2.31 12.02 -6.33
N PHE A 49 -2.01 10.98 -5.54
CA PHE A 49 -2.21 11.01 -4.09
C PHE A 49 -1.35 12.10 -3.44
N LEU A 50 -0.05 12.17 -3.79
CA LEU A 50 0.86 13.18 -3.26
C LEU A 50 0.44 14.60 -3.67
N LEU A 51 -0.04 14.79 -4.91
CA LEU A 51 -0.57 16.07 -5.38
C LEU A 51 -1.84 16.48 -4.59
N ARG A 52 -2.75 15.55 -4.31
CA ARG A 52 -3.92 15.81 -3.47
C ARG A 52 -3.51 16.19 -2.05
N ALA A 53 -2.58 15.44 -1.45
CA ALA A 53 -2.03 15.72 -0.13
C ALA A 53 -1.31 17.08 -0.07
N ALA A 54 -0.64 17.46 -1.16
CA ALA A 54 -0.06 18.79 -1.29
C ALA A 54 -1.18 19.85 -1.32
N LYS A 55 -2.17 19.71 -2.20
CA LYS A 55 -3.28 20.68 -2.32
C LYS A 55 -4.06 20.86 -1.01
N SER A 56 -4.32 19.79 -0.27
CA SER A 56 -5.00 19.84 1.04
C SER A 56 -4.12 20.36 2.17
N GLY A 57 -2.81 20.55 1.94
CA GLY A 57 -1.87 21.02 2.95
C GLY A 57 -1.29 19.92 3.83
N LEU A 58 -1.72 18.67 3.68
CA LEU A 58 -1.21 17.52 4.45
C LEU A 58 0.27 17.23 4.18
N ALA A 59 0.75 17.44 2.95
CA ALA A 59 2.17 17.25 2.61
C ALA A 59 3.13 18.26 3.28
N LYS A 60 2.62 19.21 4.08
CA LYS A 60 3.45 20.12 4.89
C LYS A 60 4.02 19.43 6.14
N PHE A 61 3.46 18.28 6.54
CA PHE A 61 3.79 17.59 7.78
C PHE A 61 4.58 16.31 7.50
N ILE A 62 5.72 16.17 8.14
CA ILE A 62 6.47 14.91 8.26
C ILE A 62 5.86 14.13 9.43
N VAL A 63 5.34 12.96 9.16
CA VAL A 63 4.79 12.06 10.19
C VAL A 63 5.89 11.14 10.70
N GLY A 64 6.09 11.10 12.01
CA GLY A 64 7.11 10.28 12.66
C GLY A 64 8.50 10.91 12.62
N THR A 65 9.55 10.08 12.50
CA THR A 65 10.95 10.52 12.56
C THR A 65 11.41 11.24 11.30
N GLY A 66 10.79 10.91 10.16
CA GLY A 66 11.19 11.38 8.83
C GLY A 66 12.30 10.56 8.18
N GLU A 67 12.76 9.50 8.84
CA GLU A 67 13.89 8.67 8.41
C GLU A 67 13.45 7.38 7.70
N ASN A 68 12.17 7.31 7.30
CA ASN A 68 11.64 6.14 6.62
C ASN A 68 12.14 6.11 5.17
N VAL A 69 13.03 5.17 4.92
CA VAL A 69 13.59 4.87 3.59
C VAL A 69 12.60 3.99 2.82
N CYS A 70 12.36 4.36 1.58
CA CYS A 70 11.48 3.65 0.66
C CYS A 70 12.17 3.53 -0.70
N ASP A 71 11.85 2.47 -1.42
CA ASP A 71 12.23 2.34 -2.81
C ASP A 71 11.09 2.83 -3.71
N PHE A 72 11.45 3.49 -4.82
CA PHE A 72 10.53 4.00 -5.82
C PHE A 72 10.97 3.47 -7.18
N THR A 73 10.11 2.70 -7.83
CA THR A 73 10.43 2.07 -9.12
C THR A 73 9.74 2.81 -10.25
N TYR A 74 10.50 3.13 -11.29
CA TYR A 74 9.93 3.80 -12.46
C TYR A 74 9.10 2.81 -13.28
N VAL A 75 7.95 3.25 -13.80
CA VAL A 75 6.98 2.38 -14.48
C VAL A 75 7.59 1.58 -15.64
N ASP A 76 8.50 2.17 -16.41
CA ASP A 76 9.16 1.47 -17.53
C ASP A 76 10.08 0.34 -17.05
N ASN A 77 10.70 0.49 -15.87
CA ASN A 77 11.51 -0.57 -15.28
C ASN A 77 10.64 -1.74 -14.80
N VAL A 78 9.44 -1.45 -14.29
CA VAL A 78 8.44 -2.49 -13.97
C VAL A 78 7.99 -3.20 -15.24
N ALA A 79 7.68 -2.47 -16.31
CA ALA A 79 7.28 -3.06 -17.59
C ALA A 79 8.40 -3.93 -18.18
N HIS A 80 9.64 -3.43 -18.16
CA HIS A 80 10.81 -4.19 -18.60
C HIS A 80 11.00 -5.47 -17.78
N ALA A 81 10.81 -5.43 -16.46
CA ALA A 81 10.88 -6.62 -15.62
C ALA A 81 9.84 -7.69 -16.01
N HIS A 82 8.65 -7.31 -16.46
CA HIS A 82 7.64 -8.26 -16.95
C HIS A 82 8.08 -8.93 -18.25
N VAL A 83 8.67 -8.17 -19.18
CA VAL A 83 9.22 -8.71 -20.44
C VAL A 83 10.35 -9.71 -20.12
N CYS A 84 11.30 -9.33 -19.26
CA CYS A 84 12.38 -10.24 -18.85
C CYS A 84 11.86 -11.50 -18.15
N ALA A 85 10.83 -11.36 -17.32
CA ALA A 85 10.21 -12.50 -16.64
C ALA A 85 9.56 -13.47 -17.63
N GLU A 86 8.82 -12.96 -18.62
CA GLU A 86 8.22 -13.78 -19.69
C GLU A 86 9.30 -14.53 -20.47
N GLU A 87 10.35 -13.85 -20.92
CA GLU A 87 11.43 -14.47 -21.68
C GLU A 87 12.17 -15.55 -20.87
N ALA A 88 12.39 -15.30 -19.58
CA ALA A 88 13.01 -16.25 -18.67
C ALA A 88 12.14 -17.49 -18.43
N LEU A 89 10.82 -17.32 -18.34
CA LEU A 89 9.87 -18.43 -18.23
C LEU A 89 9.81 -19.23 -19.54
N ARG A 90 9.74 -18.56 -20.69
CA ARG A 90 9.72 -19.18 -22.02
C ARG A 90 10.97 -20.00 -22.30
N SER A 91 12.14 -19.49 -21.91
CA SER A 91 13.42 -20.22 -21.99
C SER A 91 13.56 -21.34 -20.94
N ARG A 92 12.56 -21.54 -20.06
CA ARG A 92 12.55 -22.52 -18.97
C ARG A 92 13.74 -22.37 -18.03
N THR A 93 14.16 -21.12 -17.80
CA THR A 93 15.28 -20.82 -16.91
C THR A 93 14.90 -21.20 -15.48
N ALA A 94 15.55 -22.25 -14.94
CA ALA A 94 15.29 -22.76 -13.60
C ALA A 94 15.54 -21.72 -12.49
N PHE A 95 16.32 -20.68 -12.78
CA PHE A 95 16.61 -19.61 -11.83
C PHE A 95 15.39 -18.71 -11.55
N VAL A 96 14.46 -18.55 -12.50
CA VAL A 96 13.30 -17.64 -12.38
C VAL A 96 12.01 -18.39 -12.04
N THR A 97 11.89 -19.61 -12.55
CA THR A 97 10.68 -20.44 -12.43
C THR A 97 10.37 -20.76 -10.96
N GLY A 98 9.15 -20.46 -10.52
CA GLY A 98 8.65 -20.71 -9.16
C GLY A 98 9.26 -19.81 -8.09
N LYS A 99 9.75 -18.62 -8.47
CA LYS A 99 10.35 -17.66 -7.53
C LYS A 99 9.68 -16.30 -7.60
N ALA A 100 9.85 -15.55 -6.51
CA ALA A 100 9.43 -14.17 -6.38
C ALA A 100 10.64 -13.22 -6.44
N PHE A 101 10.47 -12.05 -7.06
CA PHE A 101 11.52 -11.05 -7.24
C PHE A 101 11.02 -9.66 -6.89
N PHE A 102 11.80 -8.91 -6.12
CA PHE A 102 11.55 -7.48 -5.89
C PHE A 102 12.09 -6.66 -7.06
N ILE A 103 11.26 -5.80 -7.63
CA ILE A 103 11.65 -4.91 -8.72
C ILE A 103 11.95 -3.52 -8.15
N THR A 104 13.20 -3.14 -8.26
CA THR A 104 13.77 -1.92 -7.66
C THR A 104 14.60 -1.15 -8.66
N ASN A 105 14.67 0.17 -8.48
CA ASN A 105 15.60 1.04 -9.19
C ASN A 105 17.01 1.05 -8.56
N LEU A 106 17.22 0.35 -7.43
CA LEU A 106 18.46 0.35 -6.65
C LEU A 106 18.88 1.74 -6.15
N ASP A 107 17.92 2.66 -6.01
CA ASP A 107 18.11 4.03 -5.55
C ASP A 107 17.14 4.35 -4.39
N PRO A 108 17.34 3.72 -3.21
CA PRO A 108 16.47 3.93 -2.07
C PRO A 108 16.60 5.35 -1.53
N MET A 109 15.47 6.01 -1.28
CA MET A 109 15.45 7.38 -0.77
C MET A 109 14.46 7.54 0.38
N LYS A 110 14.62 8.58 1.19
CA LYS A 110 13.65 8.87 2.24
C LYS A 110 12.32 9.25 1.59
N LEU A 111 11.21 8.72 2.13
CA LEU A 111 9.86 9.07 1.66
C LEU A 111 9.68 10.59 1.59
N TRP A 112 10.15 11.31 2.61
CA TRP A 112 9.96 12.75 2.69
C TRP A 112 10.84 13.53 1.72
N ASP A 113 11.97 12.96 1.29
CA ASP A 113 12.78 13.55 0.21
C ASP A 113 12.03 13.42 -1.12
N PHE A 114 11.40 12.27 -1.38
CA PHE A 114 10.52 12.10 -2.55
C PHE A 114 9.32 13.06 -2.52
N VAL A 115 8.63 13.19 -1.37
CA VAL A 115 7.52 14.14 -1.19
C VAL A 115 8.00 15.58 -1.43
N SER A 116 9.24 15.90 -1.06
CA SER A 116 9.81 17.24 -1.21
C SER A 116 9.93 17.69 -2.67
N LEU A 117 9.99 16.75 -3.63
CA LEU A 117 9.98 17.02 -5.07
C LEU A 117 8.68 17.71 -5.52
N ILE A 118 7.57 17.45 -4.84
CA ILE A 118 6.26 18.06 -5.12
C ILE A 118 6.03 19.24 -4.18
N ARG A 119 6.29 19.05 -2.87
CA ARG A 119 6.07 20.06 -1.84
C ARG A 119 7.04 19.81 -0.69
N ARG A 120 7.87 20.81 -0.38
CA ARG A 120 8.74 20.74 0.80
C ARG A 120 7.93 20.69 2.11
N PRO A 121 8.05 19.62 2.92
CA PRO A 121 7.45 19.59 4.23
C PRO A 121 8.20 20.52 5.19
N ARG A 122 7.50 21.06 6.19
CA ARG A 122 8.03 22.09 7.12
C ARG A 122 7.91 21.72 8.59
N PHE A 123 6.94 20.88 8.94
CA PHE A 123 6.61 20.59 10.33
C PHE A 123 6.76 19.10 10.60
N LYS A 124 7.41 18.71 11.69
CA LYS A 124 7.45 17.31 12.14
C LYS A 124 6.35 17.08 13.17
N VAL A 125 5.58 16.02 12.97
CA VAL A 125 4.46 15.62 13.83
C VAL A 125 4.72 14.19 14.30
N PRO A 126 4.74 13.93 15.63
CA PRO A 126 4.87 12.57 16.14
C PRO A 126 3.75 11.67 15.61
N ALA A 127 4.10 10.45 15.19
CA ALA A 127 3.15 9.51 14.56
C ALA A 127 1.91 9.23 15.42
N LYS A 128 2.08 9.14 16.75
CA LYS A 128 0.96 8.96 17.70
C LYS A 128 -0.05 10.09 17.57
N LEU A 129 0.41 11.35 17.54
CA LEU A 129 -0.47 12.52 17.45
C LEU A 129 -1.22 12.54 16.11
N PHE A 130 -0.53 12.23 15.02
CA PHE A 130 -1.17 12.10 13.70
C PHE A 130 -2.24 11.01 13.70
N LEU A 131 -1.95 9.84 14.26
CA LEU A 131 -2.89 8.73 14.37
C LEU A 131 -4.11 9.11 15.23
N PHE A 132 -3.90 9.80 16.35
CA PHE A 132 -4.99 10.33 17.16
C PHE A 132 -5.92 11.23 16.33
N VAL A 133 -5.37 12.20 15.60
CA VAL A 133 -6.18 13.11 14.77
C VAL A 133 -6.85 12.40 13.60
N ALA A 134 -6.23 11.37 13.02
CA ALA A 134 -6.78 10.63 11.88
C ALA A 134 -7.90 9.65 12.30
N VAL A 135 -7.75 8.99 13.45
CA VAL A 135 -8.69 7.96 13.91
C VAL A 135 -9.85 8.56 14.71
N LEU A 136 -9.61 9.63 15.49
CA LEU A 136 -10.61 10.20 16.39
C LEU A 136 -11.89 10.65 15.67
N PRO A 137 -11.87 11.31 14.49
CA PRO A 137 -13.10 11.69 13.79
C PRO A 137 -13.90 10.48 13.31
N ASN A 138 -13.25 9.45 12.79
CA ASN A 138 -13.92 8.22 12.33
C ASN A 138 -14.54 7.48 13.52
N TRP A 139 -13.78 7.33 14.61
CA TRP A 139 -14.29 6.74 15.86
C TRP A 139 -15.44 7.56 16.45
N LEU A 140 -15.35 8.89 16.41
CA LEU A 140 -16.39 9.77 16.92
C LEU A 140 -17.65 9.69 16.06
N HIS A 141 -17.52 9.66 14.73
CA HIS A 141 -18.63 9.47 13.81
C HIS A 141 -19.33 8.14 14.06
N GLU A 142 -18.58 7.03 14.11
CA GLU A 142 -19.11 5.69 14.37
C GLU A 142 -19.83 5.62 15.73
N LYS A 143 -19.29 6.28 16.76
CA LYS A 143 -19.88 6.31 18.10
C LYS A 143 -21.12 7.20 18.21
N LEU A 144 -21.21 8.27 17.41
CA LEU A 144 -22.40 9.11 17.33
C LEU A 144 -23.51 8.40 16.56
N GLU A 145 -23.19 7.70 15.47
CA GLU A 145 -24.12 6.90 14.67
C GLU A 145 -24.71 5.73 15.48
N GLN A 146 -23.91 5.05 16.30
CA GLN A 146 -24.40 4.03 17.23
C GLN A 146 -25.28 4.59 18.36
N ARG A 147 -25.02 5.83 18.83
CA ARG A 147 -25.84 6.49 19.86
C ARG A 147 -27.20 6.91 19.33
N ASP A 148 -27.28 7.39 18.09
CA ASP A 148 -28.55 7.69 17.43
C ASP A 148 -29.36 6.41 17.18
N ALA A 149 -28.72 5.30 16.80
CA ALA A 149 -29.40 4.01 16.63
C ALA A 149 -29.99 3.46 17.94
N HIS A 150 -29.30 3.61 19.08
CA HIS A 150 -29.80 3.16 20.39
C HIS A 150 -30.89 4.08 20.98
N SER A 151 -30.82 5.38 20.68
CA SER A 151 -31.82 6.40 21.08
C SER A 151 -33.19 6.18 20.42
N VAL A 152 -33.21 5.76 19.14
CA VAL A 152 -34.46 5.52 18.40
C VAL A 152 -35.17 4.23 18.84
N LEU A 153 -34.43 3.22 19.31
CA LEU A 153 -34.99 1.93 19.74
C LEU A 153 -35.56 1.96 21.17
N THR A 154 -35.07 2.85 22.04
CA THR A 154 -35.51 2.92 23.45
C THR A 154 -37.00 3.27 23.64
N PRO A 155 -37.59 4.25 22.93
CA PRO A 155 -39.02 4.56 23.08
C PRO A 155 -39.94 3.51 22.43
N ILE A 156 -39.48 2.76 21.42
CA ILE A 156 -40.30 1.72 20.75
C ILE A 156 -40.48 0.49 21.65
N VAL A 157 -39.43 0.08 22.37
CA VAL A 157 -39.51 -1.05 23.31
C VAL A 157 -40.37 -0.72 24.53
N HIS A 158 -40.39 0.53 24.97
CA HIS A 158 -41.24 1.00 26.07
C HIS A 158 -42.72 1.23 25.69
N GLN A 159 -43.09 1.16 24.41
CA GLN A 159 -44.49 1.21 23.94
C GLN A 159 -45.09 -0.18 23.66
N LEU A 160 -44.28 -1.25 23.71
CA LEU A 160 -44.70 -2.63 23.42
C LEU A 160 -44.67 -3.57 24.65
N LEU A 161 -44.39 -3.03 25.84
CA LEU A 161 -44.51 -3.66 27.16
C LEU A 161 -45.45 -2.83 28.03
#